data_AF-A0A2M7WIH1-F1
#
_entry.id   AF-A0A2M7WIH1-F1
#
_cell.length_a   1.000
_cell.length_b   1.000
_cell.length_c   1.000
_cell.angle_alpha   90.00
_cell.angle_beta   90.00
_cell.angle_gamma   90.00
#
_symmetry.space_group_name_H-M   'P 1'
#
loop_
_entity.id
_entity.type
_entity.pdbx_description
1 polymer ?
#
loop_
_entity_poly.entity_id
_entity_poly.type
_entity_poly.pdbx_seq_one_letter_code
_entity_poly.pdbx_strand_id
1 'polypeptide(L)'
;MKTAKETDKFRVCSLCNREWKDRESFINDILLYLNGYQANFDQLELGWFLFTHHEESCGSTLAIPAGKFFDLYKGEKYTERKTGSEDCPGYCFEETNLERCPTKCACAFVREILVALRKMKEAQNPAPQKS
;
A
#
# COMPACT_ATOMS: atom_id res chain seq x y z
N MET A 1 20.84 18.69 30.08
CA MET A 1 21.09 18.77 28.63
C MET A 1 19.84 18.28 27.93
N LYS A 2 19.19 19.13 27.11
CA LYS A 2 17.98 18.78 26.37
C LYS A 2 18.38 17.93 25.16
N THR A 3 18.05 16.65 25.12
CA THR A 3 18.12 15.86 23.89
C THR A 3 16.96 16.26 23.00
N ALA A 4 17.29 16.66 21.77
CA ALA A 4 16.34 17.08 20.76
C ALA A 4 15.35 15.93 20.48
N LYS A 5 14.07 16.29 20.41
CA LYS A 5 12.95 15.42 20.06
C LYS A 5 13.20 14.90 18.63
N GLU A 6 13.46 13.61 18.47
CA GLU A 6 13.49 12.97 17.16
C GLU A 6 12.16 13.27 16.47
N THR A 7 12.20 14.01 15.36
CA THR A 7 11.05 14.13 14.47
C THR A 7 10.88 12.76 13.83
N ASP A 8 9.97 11.95 14.40
CA ASP A 8 9.64 10.60 13.96
C ASP A 8 9.18 10.65 12.48
N LYS A 9 10.03 10.16 11.58
CA LYS A 9 9.80 10.17 10.13
C LYS A 9 8.94 8.96 9.77
N PHE A 10 7.96 9.14 8.91
CA PHE A 10 7.11 8.02 8.46
C PHE A 10 7.91 6.90 7.77
N ARG A 11 8.82 7.26 6.86
CA ARG A 11 9.68 6.33 6.14
C ARG A 11 10.92 7.02 5.57
N VAL A 12 12.00 6.27 5.39
CA VAL A 12 13.19 6.67 4.64
C VAL A 12 13.49 5.59 3.59
N CYS A 13 13.86 6.01 2.37
CA CYS A 13 14.36 5.11 1.34
C CYS A 13 15.80 4.71 1.66
N SER A 14 16.05 3.42 1.86
CA SER A 14 17.39 2.91 2.20
C SER A 14 18.41 3.05 1.07
N LEU A 15 17.97 3.28 -0.17
CA LEU A 15 18.87 3.40 -1.33
C LEU A 15 19.31 4.85 -1.58
N CYS A 16 18.38 5.80 -1.66
CA CYS A 16 18.69 7.21 -1.95
C CYS A 16 18.56 8.17 -0.76
N ASN A 17 18.20 7.67 0.42
CA ASN A 17 17.98 8.44 1.64
C ASN A 17 16.85 9.49 1.56
N ARG A 18 15.98 9.43 0.54
CA ARG A 18 14.77 10.25 0.51
C ARG A 18 13.92 9.98 1.74
N GLU A 19 13.41 11.05 2.34
CA GLU A 19 12.66 11.00 3.60
C GLU A 19 11.22 11.48 3.40
N TRP A 20 10.28 10.74 3.98
CA TRP A 20 8.89 11.13 4.08
C TRP A 20 8.56 11.38 5.55
N LYS A 21 8.21 12.64 5.87
CA LYS A 21 7.98 13.08 7.25
C LYS A 21 6.73 12.44 7.83
N ASP A 22 5.67 12.38 7.04
CA ASP A 22 4.38 11.83 7.41
C ASP A 22 3.79 10.97 6.28
N ARG A 23 2.69 10.27 6.58
CA ARG A 23 2.01 9.40 5.62
C ARG A 23 1.49 10.18 4.41
N GLU A 24 1.07 11.42 4.60
CA GLU A 24 0.53 12.25 3.52
C GLU A 24 1.62 12.59 2.50
N SER A 25 2.80 13.01 2.96
CA SER A 25 3.97 13.23 2.10
C SER A 25 4.40 11.98 1.33
N PHE A 26 4.24 10.78 1.93
CA PHE A 26 4.51 9.50 1.28
C PHE A 26 3.46 9.15 0.21
N ILE A 27 2.17 9.32 0.52
CA ILE A 27 1.07 9.07 -0.42
C ILE A 27 1.10 10.10 -1.57
N ASN A 28 1.53 11.33 -1.32
CA ASN A 28 1.57 12.40 -2.32
C ASN A 28 2.85 12.44 -3.18
N ASP A 29 3.83 11.58 -2.91
CA ASP A 29 5.04 11.51 -3.72
C ASP A 29 4.78 10.82 -5.06
N ILE A 30 4.88 11.58 -6.16
CA ILE A 30 4.64 11.09 -7.53
C ILE A 30 5.67 10.06 -8.01
N LEU A 31 6.82 9.97 -7.34
CA LEU A 31 7.88 9.02 -7.66
C LEU A 31 7.66 7.67 -6.96
N LEU A 32 6.65 7.55 -6.08
CA LEU A 32 6.29 6.29 -5.42
C LEU A 32 5.12 5.59 -6.12
N TYR A 33 5.36 4.38 -6.61
CA TYR A 33 4.38 3.54 -7.28
C TYR A 33 4.00 2.36 -6.39
N LEU A 34 2.71 2.22 -6.08
CA LEU A 34 2.18 1.03 -5.42
C LEU A 34 2.17 -0.14 -6.42
N ASN A 35 3.06 -1.11 -6.23
CA ASN A 35 3.28 -2.18 -7.20
C ASN A 35 3.01 -3.59 -6.65
N GLY A 36 2.73 -3.73 -5.36
CA GLY A 36 2.44 -5.05 -4.79
C GLY A 36 1.77 -5.03 -3.42
N TYR A 37 1.20 -6.17 -3.05
CA TYR A 37 0.72 -6.46 -1.70
C TYR A 37 0.97 -7.92 -1.30
N GLN A 38 1.74 -8.11 -0.24
CA GLN A 38 1.94 -9.40 0.41
C GLN A 38 0.98 -9.55 1.58
N ALA A 39 -0.02 -10.41 1.43
CA ALA A 39 -1.03 -10.64 2.47
C ALA A 39 -0.44 -11.42 3.65
N ASN A 40 -0.70 -10.95 4.87
CA ASN A 40 -0.57 -11.75 6.07
C ASN A 40 -1.97 -12.27 6.43
N PHE A 41 -2.20 -13.56 6.21
CA PHE A 41 -3.52 -14.15 6.43
C PHE A 41 -3.88 -14.29 7.90
N ASP A 42 -2.92 -14.27 8.82
CA ASP A 42 -3.22 -14.34 10.25
C ASP A 42 -3.66 -12.98 10.79
N GLN A 43 -2.90 -11.92 10.46
CA GLN A 43 -3.13 -10.54 10.88
C GLN A 43 -2.96 -9.61 9.69
N LEU A 44 -4.09 -9.16 9.12
CA LEU A 44 -4.11 -8.39 7.87
C LEU A 44 -3.34 -7.08 7.97
N GLU A 45 -3.31 -6.46 9.15
CA GLU A 45 -2.57 -5.23 9.44
C GLU A 45 -1.04 -5.39 9.31
N LEU A 46 -0.54 -6.62 9.44
CA LEU A 46 0.87 -6.99 9.31
C LEU A 46 1.25 -7.35 7.86
N GLY A 47 0.30 -7.33 6.92
CA GLY A 47 0.61 -7.48 5.51
C GLY A 47 1.42 -6.29 4.97
N TRP A 48 2.06 -6.44 3.82
CA TRP A 48 2.97 -5.43 3.27
C TRP A 48 2.44 -4.82 1.99
N PHE A 49 2.16 -3.53 1.99
CA PHE A 49 2.02 -2.76 0.76
C PHE A 49 3.40 -2.39 0.24
N LEU A 50 3.65 -2.70 -1.03
CA LEU A 50 4.93 -2.52 -1.67
C LEU A 50 4.87 -1.28 -2.55
N PHE A 51 5.76 -0.33 -2.28
CA PHE A 51 5.90 0.90 -3.06
C PHE A 51 7.29 0.95 -3.67
N THR A 52 7.41 1.03 -4.98
CA THR A 52 8.70 1.24 -5.63
C THR A 52 8.94 2.73 -5.82
N HIS A 53 10.08 3.21 -5.33
CA HIS A 53 10.55 4.57 -5.57
C HIS A 53 11.29 4.60 -6.91
N HIS A 54 10.71 5.29 -7.88
CA HIS A 54 11.19 5.45 -9.25
C HIS A 54 11.78 6.86 -9.43
N GLU A 55 13.06 7.00 -9.16
CA GLU A 55 13.87 8.19 -9.43
C GLU A 55 15.08 7.73 -10.26
N GLU A 56 15.74 8.61 -11.02
CA GLU A 56 16.84 8.21 -11.93
C GLU A 56 17.95 7.40 -11.23
N SER A 57 18.22 7.70 -9.96
CA SER A 57 19.22 7.03 -9.12
C SER A 57 18.62 6.03 -8.11
N CYS A 58 17.31 5.78 -8.15
CA CYS A 58 16.63 4.91 -7.20
C CYS A 58 15.52 4.07 -7.84
N GLY A 59 15.57 2.76 -7.59
CA GLY A 59 14.52 1.79 -7.95
C GLY A 59 14.10 0.91 -6.78
N SER A 60 14.35 1.34 -5.54
CA SER A 60 14.12 0.51 -4.35
C SER A 60 12.64 0.34 -4.05
N THR A 61 12.25 -0.88 -3.68
CA THR A 61 10.92 -1.17 -3.13
C THR A 61 10.91 -0.95 -1.61
N LEU A 62 9.90 -0.25 -1.12
CA LEU A 62 9.63 0.00 0.28
C LEU A 62 8.38 -0.80 0.70
N ALA A 63 8.55 -1.69 1.68
CA ALA A 63 7.44 -2.38 2.31
C ALA A 63 6.90 -1.55 3.47
N ILE A 64 5.60 -1.23 3.43
CA ILE A 64 4.89 -0.50 4.48
C ILE A 64 3.77 -1.40 5.04
N PRO A 65 3.61 -1.52 6.37
CA PRO A 65 2.54 -2.32 6.93
C PRO A 65 1.17 -1.82 6.46
N ALA A 66 0.32 -2.73 5.97
CA ALA A 66 -1.02 -2.42 5.46
C ALA A 66 -1.87 -1.73 6.53
N GLY A 67 -1.68 -2.10 7.81
CA GLY A 67 -2.34 -1.49 8.96
C GLY A 67 -2.18 0.03 9.05
N LYS A 68 -1.08 0.59 8.52
CA LYS A 68 -0.86 2.05 8.47
C LYS A 68 -1.85 2.79 7.57
N PHE A 69 -2.69 2.08 6.82
CA PHE A 69 -3.67 2.64 5.89
C PHE A 69 -5.12 2.19 6.17
N PHE A 70 -5.36 1.44 7.25
CA PHE A 70 -6.68 0.86 7.53
C PHE A 70 -7.77 1.90 7.81
N ASP A 71 -7.39 3.07 8.30
CA ASP A 71 -8.27 4.22 8.51
C ASP A 71 -8.77 4.86 7.20
N LEU A 72 -8.12 4.60 6.06
CA LEU A 72 -8.60 5.04 4.74
C LEU A 72 -9.87 4.31 4.33
N TYR A 73 -10.13 3.11 4.89
CA TYR A 73 -11.34 2.36 4.60
C TYR A 73 -12.47 2.72 5.54
N LYS A 74 -13.60 3.16 4.97
CA LYS A 74 -14.83 3.50 5.71
C LYS A 74 -16.01 2.58 5.40
N GLY A 75 -15.80 1.53 4.60
CA GLY A 75 -16.85 0.60 4.20
C GLY A 75 -17.06 -0.56 5.18
N GLU A 76 -17.86 -1.52 4.75
CA GLU A 76 -18.19 -2.73 5.51
C GLU A 76 -16.98 -3.68 5.61
N LYS A 77 -16.65 -4.12 6.82
CA LYS A 77 -15.65 -5.15 7.05
C LYS A 77 -16.35 -6.49 7.27
N TYR A 78 -16.14 -7.42 6.34
CA TYR A 78 -16.58 -8.80 6.52
C TYR A 78 -15.68 -9.52 7.53
N THR A 79 -16.24 -10.43 8.31
CA THR A 79 -15.52 -11.22 9.31
C THR A 79 -15.14 -12.61 8.80
N GLU A 80 -15.90 -13.15 7.85
CA GLU A 80 -15.68 -14.47 7.27
C GLU A 80 -14.49 -14.46 6.30
N ARG A 81 -13.56 -15.39 6.48
CA ARG A 81 -12.43 -15.60 5.57
C ARG A 81 -12.78 -16.68 4.55
N LYS A 82 -12.83 -16.29 3.28
CA LYS A 82 -13.07 -17.19 2.14
C LYS A 82 -11.77 -17.57 1.40
N THR A 83 -10.62 -17.40 2.02
CA THR A 83 -9.32 -17.72 1.39
C THR A 83 -9.25 -19.19 1.01
N GLY A 84 -9.02 -19.49 -0.27
CA GLY A 84 -8.87 -20.86 -0.78
C GLY A 84 -10.18 -21.64 -0.97
N SER A 85 -11.34 -21.04 -0.69
CA SER A 85 -12.63 -21.67 -1.03
C SER A 85 -12.94 -21.59 -2.52
N GLU A 86 -14.00 -22.27 -2.96
CA GLU A 86 -14.49 -22.21 -4.35
C GLU A 86 -14.86 -20.79 -4.81
N ASP A 87 -15.31 -19.95 -3.87
CA ASP A 87 -15.64 -18.53 -4.11
C ASP A 87 -14.39 -17.62 -4.14
N CYS A 88 -13.19 -18.15 -3.91
CA CYS A 88 -11.96 -17.38 -3.78
C CYS A 88 -11.27 -17.22 -5.14
N PRO A 89 -11.17 -16.01 -5.70
CA PRO A 89 -10.46 -15.80 -6.96
C PRO A 89 -8.93 -15.82 -6.81
N GLY A 90 -8.40 -16.03 -5.60
CA GLY A 90 -6.96 -16.17 -5.37
C GLY A 90 -6.14 -14.88 -5.36
N TYR A 91 -6.74 -13.70 -5.56
CA TYR A 91 -5.98 -12.43 -5.69
C TYR A 91 -5.03 -12.14 -4.52
N CYS A 92 -5.39 -12.55 -3.29
CA CYS A 92 -4.52 -12.35 -2.13
C CYS A 92 -3.19 -13.13 -2.18
N PHE A 93 -3.09 -14.16 -3.03
CA PHE A 93 -1.87 -14.91 -3.30
C PHE A 93 -1.03 -14.32 -4.44
N GLU A 94 -1.60 -13.40 -5.21
CA GLU A 94 -0.92 -12.71 -6.31
C GLU A 94 -0.48 -11.32 -5.85
N GLU A 95 0.83 -11.18 -5.61
CA GLU A 95 1.42 -9.96 -5.06
C GLU A 95 1.14 -8.73 -5.94
N THR A 96 1.25 -8.88 -7.26
CA THR A 96 1.11 -7.79 -8.23
C THR A 96 -0.34 -7.55 -8.66
N ASN A 97 -1.27 -8.43 -8.27
CA ASN A 97 -2.69 -8.25 -8.54
C ASN A 97 -3.31 -7.33 -7.47
N LEU A 98 -3.44 -6.06 -7.83
CA LEU A 98 -3.96 -5.00 -6.95
C LEU A 98 -5.45 -4.73 -7.16
N GLU A 99 -6.18 -5.62 -7.82
CA GLU A 99 -7.60 -5.46 -8.05
C GLU A 99 -8.43 -5.64 -6.77
N ARG A 100 -9.65 -5.09 -6.81
CA ARG A 100 -10.69 -5.33 -5.81
C ARG A 100 -11.01 -6.83 -5.76
N CYS A 101 -11.18 -7.37 -4.56
CA CYS A 101 -11.76 -8.70 -4.41
C CYS A 101 -13.30 -8.62 -4.61
N PRO A 102 -13.89 -9.37 -5.55
CA PRO A 102 -15.34 -9.38 -5.76
C PRO A 102 -16.12 -10.13 -4.66
N THR A 103 -15.42 -10.92 -3.85
CA THR A 103 -16.01 -11.79 -2.84
C THR A 103 -16.14 -11.06 -1.50
N LYS A 104 -17.28 -11.25 -0.81
CA LYS A 104 -17.48 -10.82 0.58
C LYS A 104 -16.60 -11.63 1.53
N CYS A 105 -15.33 -11.25 1.61
CA CYS A 105 -14.28 -11.91 2.36
C CYS A 105 -13.64 -10.91 3.34
N ALA A 106 -13.17 -11.39 4.49
CA ALA A 106 -12.44 -10.59 5.47
C ALA A 106 -11.20 -9.89 4.89
N CYS A 107 -10.60 -10.42 3.83
CA CYS A 107 -9.46 -9.81 3.15
C CYS A 107 -9.86 -8.68 2.16
N ALA A 108 -11.14 -8.60 1.78
CA ALA A 108 -11.60 -7.71 0.71
C ALA A 108 -11.38 -6.24 1.04
N PHE A 109 -11.55 -5.82 2.30
CA PHE A 109 -11.35 -4.42 2.67
C PHE A 109 -9.90 -3.95 2.49
N VAL A 110 -8.91 -4.83 2.66
CA VAL A 110 -7.50 -4.47 2.43
C VAL A 110 -7.26 -4.20 0.94
N ARG A 111 -7.94 -4.94 0.07
CA ARG A 111 -7.91 -4.73 -1.39
C ARG A 111 -8.63 -3.43 -1.78
N GLU A 112 -9.69 -3.02 -1.07
CA GLU A 112 -10.29 -1.69 -1.27
C GLU A 112 -9.32 -0.56 -0.96
N ILE A 113 -8.49 -0.71 0.08
CA ILE A 113 -7.46 0.28 0.42
C ILE A 113 -6.42 0.37 -0.70
N LEU A 114 -5.99 -0.76 -1.27
CA LEU A 114 -5.08 -0.75 -2.43
C LEU A 114 -5.64 0.03 -3.61
N VAL A 115 -6.91 -0.22 -3.95
CA VAL A 115 -7.58 0.49 -5.05
C VAL A 115 -7.68 1.98 -4.75
N ALA A 116 -7.99 2.37 -3.51
CA ALA A 116 -8.04 3.77 -3.11
C ALA A 116 -6.66 4.45 -3.24
N LEU A 117 -5.61 3.82 -2.72
CA LEU A 117 -4.24 4.33 -2.81
C LEU A 117 -3.76 4.44 -4.25
N ARG A 118 -4.07 3.45 -5.09
CA ARG A 118 -3.73 3.46 -6.52
C ARG A 118 -4.42 4.63 -7.24
N LYS A 119 -5.71 4.86 -6.98
CA LYS A 119 -6.43 6.02 -7.55
C LYS A 119 -5.83 7.36 -7.11
N MET A 120 -5.42 7.48 -5.84
CA MET A 120 -4.74 8.68 -5.35
C MET A 120 -3.43 8.92 -6.11
N LYS A 121 -2.62 7.87 -6.35
CA LYS A 121 -1.38 7.95 -7.12
C LYS A 121 -1.63 8.28 -8.60
N GLU A 122 -2.60 7.64 -9.24
CA GLU A 122 -2.98 7.91 -10.64
C GLU A 122 -3.46 9.35 -10.86
N ALA A 123 -4.17 9.94 -9.89
CA ALA A 123 -4.59 11.34 -9.96
C ALA A 123 -3.43 12.34 -9.88
N GLN A 124 -2.31 11.95 -9.26
CA GLN A 124 -1.13 12.80 -9.07
C GLN A 124 -0.09 12.62 -10.18
N ASN A 125 -0.10 11.48 -10.85
CA ASN A 125 0.76 11.17 -11.98
C ASN A 125 -0.12 10.65 -13.14
N PRO A 126 -0.85 11.54 -13.83
CA PRO A 126 -1.54 11.15 -15.04
C PRO A 126 -0.47 10.64 -16.01
N ALA A 127 -0.58 9.38 -16.42
CA ALA A 127 0.33 8.79 -17.39
C ALA A 127 0.56 9.77 -18.55
N PRO A 128 1.77 9.88 -19.12
CA PRO A 128 1.97 10.66 -20.33
C PRO A 128 0.95 10.15 -21.34
N GLN A 129 0.06 11.05 -21.78
CA GLN A 129 -0.90 10.75 -22.84
C GLN A 129 -0.05 10.22 -24.01
N LYS A 130 -0.21 8.94 -24.34
CA LYS A 130 0.41 8.37 -25.53
C LYS A 130 -0.20 9.10 -26.71
N SER A 131 0.60 9.96 -27.34
CA SER A 131 0.33 10.57 -28.63
C SER A 131 0.19 9.52 -29.72
#